data_AF-A0A7C9JZ24-F1
#
_entry.id   AF-A0A7C9JZ24-F1
#
_cell.length_a   1.000
_cell.length_b   1.000
_cell.length_c   1.000
_cell.angle_alpha   90.00
_cell.angle_beta   90.00
_cell.angle_gamma   90.00
#
_symmetry.space_group_name_H-M   'P 1'
#
loop_
_entity.id
_entity.type
_entity.pdbx_description
1 polymer ?
#
loop_
_entity_poly.entity_id
_entity_poly.type
_entity_poly.pdbx_seq_one_letter_code
_entity_poly.pdbx_strand_id
1 'polypeptide(L)'
;METSIDEASSHFETWWALGFSENRHRFKEAFESPDYNYFLHTCCVANQIAMFMALSRAFDTCTKSSRFRKLRTLLLEEGLENLVMIIDEKLSPFKSLISRILTIRSQLIAHSETNKTDEDVLGSNGVKPEEIRSLIDASKDVLVAVAITLRVHNLCFTTGRHNHSALEILKKLES
;
A
#
# COMPACT_ATOMS: atom_id res chain seq x y z
N MET A 1 14.64 9.01 0.44
CA MET A 1 13.52 9.67 -0.27
C MET A 1 12.37 8.68 -0.25
N GLU A 2 11.32 8.99 0.50
CA GLU A 2 10.16 8.11 0.64
C GLU A 2 9.35 8.11 -0.68
N THR A 3 9.11 6.92 -1.23
CA THR A 3 8.33 6.79 -2.47
C THR A 3 6.87 6.56 -2.12
N SER A 4 5.94 6.88 -3.04
CA SER A 4 4.52 6.50 -2.86
C SER A 4 4.32 5.00 -2.64
N ILE A 5 5.28 4.17 -3.07
CA ILE A 5 5.27 2.72 -2.84
C ILE A 5 5.76 2.36 -1.44
N ASP A 6 6.75 3.09 -0.90
CA ASP A 6 7.23 2.90 0.47
C ASP A 6 6.14 3.33 1.47
N GLU A 7 5.51 4.49 1.22
CA GLU A 7 4.35 4.96 1.98
C GLU A 7 3.19 3.95 1.95
N ALA A 8 2.85 3.42 0.76
CA ALA A 8 1.83 2.38 0.62
C ALA A 8 2.20 1.11 1.42
N SER A 9 3.48 0.73 1.43
CA SER A 9 3.97 -0.41 2.20
C SER A 9 3.82 -0.20 3.70
N SER A 10 4.22 0.96 4.21
CA SER A 10 4.15 1.30 5.64
C SER A 10 2.71 1.25 6.16
N HIS A 11 1.78 1.79 5.36
CA HIS A 11 0.36 1.76 5.67
C HIS A 11 -0.25 0.36 5.53
N PHE A 12 0.10 -0.39 4.48
CA PHE A 12 -0.33 -1.79 4.35
C PHE A 12 0.13 -2.63 5.53
N GLU A 13 1.39 -2.51 5.96
CA GLU A 13 1.94 -3.26 7.08
C GLU A 13 1.24 -2.94 8.41
N THR A 14 0.96 -1.67 8.67
CA THR A 14 0.24 -1.24 9.87
C THR A 14 -1.21 -1.71 9.82
N TRP A 15 -1.88 -1.54 8.69
CA TRP A 15 -3.24 -2.05 8.49
C TRP A 15 -3.29 -3.57 8.61
N TRP A 16 -2.31 -4.30 8.09
CA TRP A 16 -2.22 -5.76 8.22
C TRP A 16 -2.07 -6.19 9.67
N ALA A 17 -1.21 -5.51 10.43
CA ALA A 17 -1.00 -5.78 11.85
C ALA A 17 -2.29 -5.58 12.67
N LEU A 18 -3.03 -4.50 12.42
CA LEU A 18 -4.21 -4.11 13.19
C LEU A 18 -5.53 -4.71 12.68
N GLY A 19 -5.61 -4.98 11.37
CA GLY A 19 -6.83 -5.32 10.65
C GLY A 19 -6.97 -6.81 10.36
N PHE A 20 -5.88 -7.56 10.20
CA PHE A 20 -5.96 -8.98 9.85
C PHE A 20 -6.48 -9.84 11.01
N SER A 21 -7.35 -10.80 10.68
CA SER A 21 -8.21 -11.52 11.63
C SER A 21 -7.43 -12.22 12.74
N GLU A 22 -6.29 -12.83 12.42
CA GLU A 22 -5.49 -13.56 13.42
C GLU A 22 -4.98 -12.66 14.55
N ASN A 23 -4.51 -11.44 14.24
CA ASN A 23 -4.05 -10.50 15.26
C ASN A 23 -5.22 -9.93 16.08
N ARG A 24 -6.37 -9.70 15.45
CA ARG A 24 -7.58 -9.28 16.18
C ARG A 24 -8.07 -10.33 17.16
N HIS A 25 -7.93 -11.61 16.81
CA HIS A 25 -8.24 -12.70 17.74
C HIS A 25 -7.22 -12.81 18.86
N ARG A 26 -5.92 -12.70 18.53
CA ARG A 26 -4.84 -12.78 19.50
C ARG A 26 -4.91 -11.65 20.54
N PHE A 27 -5.02 -10.41 20.08
CA PHE A 27 -5.01 -9.21 20.91
C PHE A 27 -6.43 -8.71 21.25
N LYS A 28 -7.38 -9.64 21.38
CA LYS A 28 -8.82 -9.33 21.51
C LYS A 28 -9.11 -8.34 22.62
N GLU A 29 -8.47 -8.50 23.77
CA GLU A 29 -8.66 -7.62 24.94
C GLU A 29 -8.28 -6.16 24.63
N ALA A 30 -7.20 -5.92 23.90
CA ALA A 30 -6.81 -4.58 23.48
C ALA A 30 -7.85 -3.95 22.51
N PHE A 31 -8.42 -4.77 21.61
CA PHE A 31 -9.45 -4.32 20.67
C PHE A 31 -10.84 -4.13 21.29
N GLU A 32 -11.12 -4.77 22.42
CA GLU A 32 -12.38 -4.61 23.17
C GLU A 32 -12.25 -3.58 24.31
N SER A 33 -11.01 -3.22 24.71
CA SER A 33 -10.74 -2.27 25.78
C SER A 33 -11.39 -0.90 25.52
N PRO A 34 -12.13 -0.34 26.50
CA PRO A 34 -12.70 1.00 26.37
C PRO A 34 -11.64 2.10 26.23
N ASP A 35 -10.41 1.85 26.67
CA ASP A 35 -9.33 2.84 26.66
C ASP A 35 -8.62 2.93 25.30
N TYR A 36 -8.64 1.85 24.51
CA TYR A 36 -7.82 1.72 23.30
C TYR A 36 -8.61 1.41 22.03
N ASN A 37 -9.82 0.86 22.14
CA ASN A 37 -10.57 0.33 20.98
C ASN A 37 -10.79 1.38 19.88
N TYR A 38 -11.17 2.61 20.24
CA TYR A 38 -11.45 3.68 19.29
C TYR A 38 -10.18 4.11 18.55
N PHE A 39 -9.07 4.25 19.28
CA PHE A 39 -7.78 4.59 18.67
C PHE A 39 -7.32 3.49 17.70
N LEU A 40 -7.34 2.22 18.12
CA LEU A 40 -6.93 1.10 17.28
C LEU A 40 -7.81 0.97 16.02
N HIS A 41 -9.12 1.16 16.17
CA HIS A 41 -10.06 1.13 15.05
C HIS A 41 -9.80 2.29 14.08
N THR A 42 -9.68 3.53 14.58
CA THR A 42 -9.37 4.70 13.74
C THR A 42 -8.03 4.56 13.04
N CYS A 43 -7.00 4.05 13.71
CA CYS A 43 -5.70 3.77 13.09
C CYS A 43 -5.81 2.73 11.97
N CYS A 44 -6.58 1.66 12.16
CA CYS A 44 -6.82 0.66 11.12
C CYS A 44 -7.42 1.31 9.86
N VAL A 45 -8.53 2.03 10.02
CA VAL A 45 -9.23 2.70 8.92
C VAL A 45 -8.33 3.74 8.23
N ALA A 46 -7.64 4.57 9.00
CA ALA A 46 -6.76 5.60 8.47
C ALA A 46 -5.62 5.02 7.63
N ASN A 47 -5.00 3.92 8.09
CA ASN A 47 -3.95 3.25 7.32
C ASN A 47 -4.49 2.58 6.06
N GLN A 48 -5.70 2.01 6.10
CA GLN A 48 -6.33 1.48 4.89
C GLN A 48 -6.51 2.57 3.82
N ILE A 49 -7.08 3.72 4.20
CA ILE A 49 -7.31 4.84 3.29
C ILE A 49 -5.97 5.37 2.76
N ALA A 50 -5.00 5.60 3.65
CA ALA A 50 -3.71 6.13 3.28
C ALA A 50 -2.95 5.21 2.31
N MET A 51 -3.02 3.89 2.51
CA MET A 51 -2.49 2.89 1.58
C MET A 51 -3.08 3.07 0.17
N PHE A 52 -4.41 3.12 0.04
CA PHE A 52 -5.05 3.28 -1.27
C PHE A 52 -4.75 4.62 -1.93
N MET A 53 -4.64 5.70 -1.15
CA MET A 53 -4.22 7.00 -1.64
C MET A 53 -2.78 6.98 -2.16
N ALA A 54 -1.86 6.34 -1.43
CA ALA A 54 -0.47 6.20 -1.81
C ALA A 54 -0.30 5.36 -3.09
N LEU A 55 -0.97 4.22 -3.18
CA LEU A 55 -1.00 3.38 -4.39
C LEU A 55 -1.57 4.15 -5.58
N SER A 56 -2.65 4.90 -5.37
CA SER A 56 -3.24 5.71 -6.43
C SER A 56 -2.25 6.76 -6.93
N ARG A 57 -1.52 7.47 -6.07
CA ARG A 57 -0.48 8.42 -6.52
C ARG A 57 0.64 7.75 -7.33
N ALA A 58 0.95 6.49 -7.05
CA ALA A 58 1.93 5.74 -7.84
C ALA A 58 1.40 5.43 -9.26
N PHE A 59 0.12 5.05 -9.37
CA PHE A 59 -0.45 4.45 -10.58
C PHE A 59 -1.48 5.29 -11.36
N ASP A 60 -1.93 6.44 -10.85
CA ASP A 60 -3.03 7.20 -11.45
C ASP A 60 -2.72 7.70 -12.86
N THR A 61 -3.33 7.06 -13.86
CA THR A 61 -3.13 7.32 -15.28
C THR A 61 -3.71 8.65 -15.73
N CYS A 62 -4.68 9.22 -15.01
CA CYS A 62 -5.39 10.45 -15.38
C CYS A 62 -4.62 11.73 -15.05
N THR A 63 -3.54 11.65 -14.27
CA THR A 63 -2.74 12.82 -13.90
C THR A 63 -1.36 12.76 -14.53
N LYS A 64 -0.79 13.92 -14.90
CA LYS A 64 0.64 14.06 -15.24
C LYS A 64 1.58 13.68 -14.07
N SER A 65 1.03 13.31 -12.91
CA SER A 65 1.71 13.01 -11.66
C SER A 65 1.84 11.53 -11.30
N SER A 66 1.33 10.56 -12.09
CA SER A 66 1.66 9.15 -11.81
C SER A 66 3.17 8.95 -11.86
N ARG A 67 3.72 8.45 -10.75
CA ARG A 67 5.16 8.25 -10.61
C ARG A 67 5.69 7.24 -11.62
N PHE A 68 4.97 6.13 -11.85
CA PHE A 68 5.39 5.13 -12.85
C PHE A 68 5.25 5.63 -14.28
N ARG A 69 4.20 6.41 -14.60
CA ARG A 69 4.06 7.04 -15.92
C ARG A 69 5.21 8.02 -16.18
N LYS A 70 5.51 8.89 -15.21
CA LYS A 70 6.61 9.85 -15.29
C LYS A 70 7.97 9.15 -15.41
N LEU A 71 8.19 8.10 -14.61
CA LEU A 71 9.40 7.29 -14.69
C LEU A 71 9.58 6.68 -16.07
N ARG A 72 8.52 6.10 -16.64
CA ARG A 72 8.54 5.55 -18.00
C ARG A 72 8.92 6.61 -19.04
N THR A 73 8.31 7.79 -18.99
CA THR A 73 8.62 8.88 -19.92
C THR A 73 10.10 9.28 -19.83
N LEU A 74 10.62 9.48 -18.61
CA LEU A 74 12.02 9.84 -18.40
C LEU A 74 12.98 8.75 -18.92
N LEU A 75 12.69 7.48 -18.67
CA LEU A 75 13.52 6.39 -19.16
C LEU A 75 13.55 6.30 -20.70
N LEU A 76 12.43 6.59 -21.36
CA LEU A 76 12.38 6.65 -22.84
C LEU A 76 13.16 7.86 -23.37
N GLU A 77 13.04 9.02 -22.73
CA GLU A 77 13.79 10.23 -23.11
C GLU A 77 15.30 10.02 -23.01
N GLU A 78 15.76 9.18 -22.08
CA GLU A 78 17.17 8.82 -21.88
C GLU A 78 17.62 7.59 -22.70
N GLY A 79 16.77 7.03 -23.57
CA GLY A 79 17.12 5.85 -24.38
C GLY A 79 17.34 4.56 -23.58
N LEU A 80 16.60 4.40 -22.48
CA LEU A 80 16.67 3.25 -21.57
C LEU A 80 15.43 2.34 -21.74
N GLU A 81 15.13 1.93 -22.97
CA GLU A 81 13.94 1.12 -23.30
C GLU A 81 13.94 -0.23 -22.57
N ASN A 82 15.12 -0.78 -22.29
CA ASN A 82 15.26 -2.02 -21.53
C ASN A 82 14.66 -1.90 -20.12
N LEU A 83 14.82 -0.76 -19.45
CA LEU A 83 14.22 -0.52 -18.13
C LEU A 83 12.71 -0.34 -18.21
N VAL A 84 12.22 0.24 -19.30
CA VAL A 84 10.78 0.34 -19.58
C VAL A 84 10.15 -1.04 -19.77
N MET A 85 10.84 -1.96 -20.45
CA MET A 85 10.39 -3.34 -20.56
C MET A 85 10.26 -4.02 -19.19
N ILE A 86 11.21 -3.81 -18.28
CA ILE A 86 11.14 -4.35 -16.91
C ILE A 86 9.90 -3.82 -16.17
N ILE A 87 9.61 -2.52 -16.30
CA ILE A 87 8.40 -1.91 -15.72
C ILE A 87 7.15 -2.62 -16.26
N ASP A 88 7.05 -2.76 -17.58
CA ASP A 88 5.89 -3.37 -18.24
C ASP A 88 5.74 -4.86 -17.88
N GLU A 89 6.82 -5.64 -17.87
CA GLU A 89 6.82 -7.06 -17.49
C GLU A 89 6.36 -7.27 -16.05
N LYS A 90 6.88 -6.46 -15.11
CA LYS A 90 6.57 -6.61 -13.68
C LYS A 90 5.20 -6.08 -13.29
N LEU A 91 4.72 -5.01 -13.92
CA LEU A 91 3.47 -4.34 -13.53
C LEU A 91 2.27 -4.72 -14.41
N SER A 92 2.47 -5.24 -15.62
CA SER A 92 1.36 -5.66 -16.49
C SER A 92 0.42 -6.72 -15.89
N PRO A 93 0.90 -7.70 -15.09
CA PRO A 93 0.00 -8.67 -14.45
C PRO A 93 -0.99 -8.01 -13.47
N PHE A 94 -0.64 -6.83 -12.95
CA PHE A 94 -1.44 -6.13 -11.94
C PHE A 94 -2.38 -5.08 -12.53
N LYS A 95 -2.48 -4.92 -13.86
CA LYS A 95 -3.34 -3.88 -14.49
C LYS A 95 -4.78 -3.90 -13.98
N SER A 96 -5.38 -5.09 -13.88
CA SER A 96 -6.76 -5.25 -13.37
C SER A 96 -6.85 -4.83 -11.89
N LEU A 97 -5.89 -5.23 -11.06
CA LEU A 97 -5.82 -4.83 -9.66
C LEU A 97 -5.66 -3.32 -9.49
N ILE A 98 -4.77 -2.69 -10.27
CA ILE A 98 -4.56 -1.24 -10.26
C ILE A 98 -5.85 -0.50 -10.60
N SER A 99 -6.59 -0.96 -11.61
CA SER A 99 -7.90 -0.38 -11.96
C SER A 99 -8.88 -0.45 -10.78
N ARG A 100 -8.97 -1.61 -10.12
CA ARG A 100 -9.81 -1.79 -8.92
C ARG A 100 -9.38 -0.90 -7.75
N ILE A 101 -8.08 -0.75 -7.51
CA ILE A 101 -7.54 0.18 -6.50
C ILE A 101 -7.96 1.63 -6.78
N LEU A 102 -7.89 2.07 -8.03
CA LEU A 102 -8.29 3.42 -8.41
C LEU A 102 -9.81 3.63 -8.25
N THR A 103 -10.61 2.58 -8.48
CA THR A 103 -12.06 2.58 -8.18
C THR A 103 -12.32 2.66 -6.68
N ILE A 104 -11.63 1.85 -5.86
CA ILE A 104 -11.72 1.89 -4.39
C ILE A 104 -11.40 3.30 -3.89
N ARG A 105 -10.32 3.92 -4.37
CA ARG A 105 -9.98 5.30 -4.01
C ARG A 105 -11.12 6.27 -4.34
N SER A 106 -11.68 6.20 -5.55
CA SER A 106 -12.79 7.07 -5.95
C SER A 106 -14.01 6.86 -5.04
N GLN A 107 -14.29 5.62 -4.63
CA GLN A 107 -15.33 5.30 -3.66
C GLN A 107 -15.02 5.86 -2.28
N LEU A 108 -13.79 5.71 -1.76
CA LEU A 108 -13.38 6.23 -0.45
C LEU A 108 -13.45 7.77 -0.40
N ILE A 109 -13.08 8.46 -1.48
CA ILE A 109 -13.17 9.93 -1.57
C ILE A 109 -14.64 10.38 -1.70
N ALA A 110 -15.45 9.70 -2.52
CA ALA A 110 -16.84 10.08 -2.75
C ALA A 110 -17.79 9.67 -1.61
N HIS A 111 -17.41 8.66 -0.82
CA HIS A 111 -18.23 8.07 0.23
C HIS A 111 -17.62 8.21 1.64
N SER A 112 -16.92 9.33 1.90
CA SER A 112 -16.44 9.69 3.25
C SER A 112 -17.54 9.78 4.33
N GLU A 113 -18.79 9.48 3.98
CA GLU A 113 -19.97 9.48 4.85
C GLU A 113 -20.58 8.09 5.12
N THR A 114 -20.05 6.98 4.59
CA THR A 114 -20.68 5.64 4.78
C THR A 114 -19.87 4.69 5.65
N ASN A 115 -20.52 4.15 6.70
CA ASN A 115 -20.04 3.11 7.64
C ASN A 115 -19.73 1.75 6.97
N LYS A 116 -18.93 1.69 5.92
CA LYS A 116 -18.50 0.43 5.30
C LYS A 116 -17.27 -0.10 6.01
N THR A 117 -17.28 -1.38 6.35
CA THR A 117 -16.12 -2.05 6.97
C THR A 117 -15.04 -2.34 5.93
N ASP A 118 -13.82 -2.62 6.38
CA ASP A 118 -12.69 -2.96 5.51
C ASP A 118 -12.99 -4.16 4.61
N GLU A 119 -13.70 -5.16 5.15
CA GLU A 119 -14.18 -6.35 4.44
C GLU A 119 -15.20 -5.99 3.36
N ASP A 120 -16.08 -5.01 3.62
CA ASP A 120 -17.03 -4.53 2.64
C ASP A 120 -16.32 -3.83 1.47
N VAL A 121 -15.31 -2.99 1.75
CA VAL A 121 -14.61 -2.23 0.70
C VAL A 121 -13.75 -3.15 -0.17
N LEU A 122 -12.97 -4.04 0.44
CA LEU A 122 -12.12 -5.00 -0.27
C LEU A 122 -12.94 -6.08 -0.97
N GLY A 123 -13.89 -6.68 -0.25
CA GLY A 123 -14.76 -7.75 -0.74
C GLY A 123 -15.65 -7.30 -1.89
N SER A 124 -16.27 -6.12 -1.79
CA SER A 124 -17.15 -5.59 -2.86
C SER A 124 -16.39 -5.28 -4.15
N ASN A 125 -15.08 -5.03 -4.06
CA ASN A 125 -14.21 -4.79 -5.21
C ASN A 125 -13.42 -6.06 -5.61
N GLY A 126 -13.64 -7.19 -4.93
CA GLY A 126 -12.97 -8.46 -5.18
C GLY A 126 -11.45 -8.42 -5.01
N VAL A 127 -10.93 -7.51 -4.17
CA VAL A 127 -9.49 -7.33 -3.95
C VAL A 127 -9.07 -8.07 -2.70
N LYS A 128 -8.08 -8.95 -2.83
CA LYS A 128 -7.47 -9.64 -1.70
C LYS A 128 -6.25 -8.89 -1.16
N PRO A 129 -6.01 -8.88 0.15
CA PRO A 129 -4.82 -8.26 0.74
C PRO A 129 -3.50 -8.75 0.15
N GLU A 130 -3.39 -10.03 -0.17
CA GLU A 130 -2.18 -10.65 -0.73
C GLU A 130 -1.88 -10.13 -2.15
N GLU A 131 -2.92 -9.78 -2.91
CA GLU A 131 -2.77 -9.13 -4.22
C GLU A 131 -2.18 -7.73 -4.05
N ILE A 132 -2.63 -6.97 -3.04
CA ILE A 132 -2.09 -5.64 -2.73
C ILE A 132 -0.62 -5.73 -2.32
N ARG A 133 -0.27 -6.68 -1.44
CA ARG A 133 1.12 -6.94 -1.05
C ARG A 133 1.99 -7.26 -2.26
N SER A 134 1.51 -8.16 -3.12
CA SER A 134 2.24 -8.57 -4.33
C SER A 134 2.48 -7.38 -5.29
N LEU A 135 1.51 -6.47 -5.42
CA LEU A 135 1.67 -5.24 -6.19
C LEU A 135 2.72 -4.31 -5.58
N ILE A 136 2.71 -4.11 -4.25
CA ILE A 136 3.69 -3.29 -3.55
C ILE A 136 5.10 -3.86 -3.76
N ASP A 137 5.26 -5.17 -3.58
CA ASP A 137 6.55 -5.84 -3.74
C ASP A 137 7.06 -5.77 -5.19
N ALA A 138 6.21 -6.04 -6.18
CA ALA A 138 6.54 -5.88 -7.59
C ALA A 138 6.94 -4.43 -7.95
N SER A 139 6.31 -3.45 -7.31
CA SER A 139 6.63 -2.03 -7.49
C SER A 139 7.98 -1.67 -6.91
N LYS A 140 8.32 -2.20 -5.72
CA LYS A 140 9.63 -2.04 -5.10
C LYS A 140 10.73 -2.66 -5.96
N ASP A 141 10.51 -3.87 -6.48
CA ASP A 141 11.43 -4.56 -7.37
C ASP A 141 11.76 -3.72 -8.61
N VAL A 142 10.74 -3.13 -9.24
CA VAL A 142 10.92 -2.25 -10.39
C VAL A 142 11.78 -1.03 -10.03
N LEU A 143 11.47 -0.37 -8.91
CA LEU A 143 12.22 0.80 -8.46
C LEU A 143 13.68 0.46 -8.11
N VAL A 144 13.93 -0.72 -7.53
CA VAL A 144 15.29 -1.23 -7.26
C VAL A 144 16.03 -1.52 -8.55
N ALA A 145 15.41 -2.20 -9.52
CA ALA A 145 16.03 -2.51 -10.80
C ALA A 145 16.47 -1.23 -11.51
N VAL A 146 15.59 -0.23 -11.58
CA VAL A 146 15.89 1.09 -12.13
C VAL A 146 17.01 1.78 -11.36
N ALA A 147 16.94 1.79 -10.02
CA ALA A 147 17.96 2.43 -9.18
C ALA A 147 19.35 1.82 -9.38
N ILE A 148 19.45 0.49 -9.43
CA ILE A 148 20.71 -0.23 -9.66
C ILE A 148 21.30 0.17 -11.00
N THR A 149 20.50 0.15 -12.07
CA THR A 149 20.98 0.51 -13.41
C THR A 149 21.43 1.95 -13.50
N LEU A 150 20.74 2.87 -12.82
CA LEU A 150 21.12 4.28 -12.73
C LEU A 150 22.22 4.57 -11.69
N ARG A 151 22.78 3.53 -11.05
CA ARG A 151 23.81 3.64 -9.99
C ARG A 151 23.37 4.54 -8.83
N VAL A 152 22.09 4.50 -8.50
CA VAL A 152 21.52 5.19 -7.33
C VAL A 152 21.67 4.29 -6.11
N HIS A 153 22.56 4.66 -5.19
CA HIS A 153 22.93 3.84 -4.04
C HIS A 153 22.05 4.01 -2.79
N ASN A 154 21.08 4.92 -2.81
CA ASN A 154 20.31 5.34 -1.63
C ASN A 154 18.85 4.86 -1.62
N LEU A 155 18.52 3.81 -2.39
CA LEU A 155 17.19 3.22 -2.35
C LEU A 155 17.12 2.19 -1.21
N CYS A 156 16.42 2.54 -0.13
CA CYS A 156 16.16 1.63 0.99
C CYS A 156 14.64 1.61 1.24
N PHE A 157 14.06 0.42 1.19
CA PHE A 157 12.66 0.19 1.57
C PHE A 157 12.60 -0.38 2.98
N THR A 158 11.75 0.16 3.83
CA THR A 158 11.57 -0.33 5.20
C THR A 158 10.50 -1.39 5.28
N THR A 159 10.76 -2.58 4.71
CA THR A 159 9.81 -3.70 4.78
C THR A 159 9.84 -4.36 6.16
N GLY A 160 8.66 -4.63 6.72
CA GLY A 160 8.42 -5.36 7.96
C GLY A 160 8.57 -4.55 9.24
N ARG A 161 9.14 -3.34 9.19
CA ARG A 161 9.37 -2.51 10.37
C ARG A 161 8.07 -1.96 10.96
N HIS A 162 7.13 -1.58 10.11
CA HIS A 162 5.86 -1.00 10.55
C HIS A 162 4.96 -2.08 11.16
N ASN A 163 4.91 -3.26 10.53
CA ASN A 163 4.22 -4.42 11.09
C ASN A 163 4.80 -4.80 12.45
N HIS A 164 6.13 -4.91 12.56
CA HIS A 164 6.79 -5.22 13.83
C HIS A 164 6.45 -4.18 14.91
N SER A 165 6.57 -2.88 14.59
CA SER A 165 6.27 -1.81 15.55
C SER A 165 4.81 -1.83 16.01
N ALA A 166 3.86 -2.09 15.11
CA ALA A 166 2.44 -2.19 15.46
C ALA A 166 2.17 -3.39 16.39
N LEU A 167 2.80 -4.53 16.12
CA LEU A 167 2.70 -5.71 16.98
C LEU A 167 3.32 -5.48 18.37
N GLU A 168 4.44 -4.75 18.47
CA GLU A 168 5.02 -4.41 19.77
C GLU A 168 4.12 -3.48 20.59
N ILE A 169 3.38 -2.57 19.95
CA ILE A 169 2.36 -1.77 20.63
C ILE A 169 1.26 -2.68 21.17
N LEU A 170 0.70 -3.57 20.33
CA LEU A 170 -0.37 -4.48 20.77
C LEU A 170 0.05 -5.35 21.95
N LYS A 171 1.28 -5.89 21.94
CA LYS A 171 1.83 -6.66 23.07
C LYS A 171 1.90 -5.85 24.37
N LYS A 172 2.20 -4.55 24.29
CA LYS A 172 2.23 -3.66 25.47
C LYS A 172 0.84 -3.29 25.98
N LEU A 173 -0.20 -3.48 25.19
CA LEU A 173 -1.59 -3.23 25.59
C LEU A 173 -2.24 -4.46 26.25
N GLU A 174 -1.62 -5.65 26.13
CA GLU A 174 -2.02 -6.88 26.86
C GLU A 174 -1.47 -6.93 28.30
N SER A 175 -0.45 -6.12 28.63
CA SER A 175 0.24 -6.12 29.92
C SER A 175 -0.29 -5.06 30.88
#